data_AF-A0A194SBS2-F1
#
_entry.id   AF-A0A194SBS2-F1
#
_cell.length_a   1.000
_cell.length_b   1.000
_cell.length_c   1.000
_cell.angle_alpha   90.00
_cell.angle_beta   90.00
_cell.angle_gamma   90.00
#
_symmetry.space_group_name_H-M   'P 1'
#
loop_
_entity.id
_entity.type
_entity.pdbx_description
1 polymer ?
#
loop_
_entity_poly.entity_id
_entity_poly.type
_entity_poly.pdbx_seq_one_letter_code
_entity_poly.pdbx_strand_id
1 'polypeptide(L)'
;SSRRSQLCPPTLQLASWAAQFFVSRARIVANPRTKYARVKELLEAPLGHWLEGEGASFDWGGDMGPSNPFFGHALERSWPVIFNCTDPGVADRCGDDVYDKDACQCRD
;
A
#
# COMPACT_ATOMS: atom_id res chain seq x y z
N SER A 1 -4.52 22.51 7.90
CA SER A 1 -3.57 21.70 7.13
C SER A 1 -3.15 20.50 7.97
N SER A 2 -2.82 19.36 7.36
CA SER A 2 -2.37 18.09 7.96
C SER A 2 -3.43 16.98 8.15
N ARG A 3 -3.81 16.33 7.04
CA ARG A 3 -4.25 14.92 7.03
C ARG A 3 -3.20 13.99 6.39
N ARG A 4 -2.12 14.55 5.82
CA ARG A 4 -1.06 13.79 5.11
C ARG A 4 -0.18 12.97 6.06
N SER A 5 0.00 13.41 7.31
CA SER A 5 0.92 12.78 8.27
C SER A 5 0.36 11.54 8.98
N GLN A 6 -0.89 11.14 8.74
CA GLN A 6 -1.48 9.94 9.39
C GLN A 6 -1.23 8.64 8.61
N LEU A 7 -0.81 8.71 7.35
CA LEU A 7 -0.62 7.53 6.50
C LEU A 7 0.84 7.32 6.08
N CYS A 8 1.63 8.39 5.93
CA CYS A 8 3.00 8.29 5.43
C CYS A 8 4.01 8.77 6.49
N PRO A 9 4.85 7.89 7.08
CA PRO A 9 6.00 8.32 7.87
C PRO A 9 6.96 9.18 7.02
N PRO A 10 7.72 10.10 7.64
CA PRO A 10 8.68 10.99 6.96
C PRO A 10 9.97 10.26 6.50
N THR A 11 10.01 8.94 6.57
CA THR A 11 11.13 8.08 6.18
C THR A 11 10.85 7.41 4.84
N LEU A 12 11.88 6.78 4.25
CA LEU A 12 11.66 5.83 3.15
C LEU A 12 10.66 4.75 3.59
N GLN A 13 9.85 4.29 2.64
CA GLN A 13 8.81 3.29 2.87
C GLN A 13 9.05 2.09 1.97
N LEU A 14 8.90 0.90 2.56
CA LEU A 14 8.86 -0.33 1.79
C LEU A 14 7.58 -0.32 0.93
N ALA A 15 7.72 -0.66 -0.34
CA ALA A 15 6.60 -0.80 -1.27
C ALA A 15 6.58 -2.24 -1.83
N SER A 16 5.39 -2.81 -1.96
CA SER A 16 5.22 -4.10 -2.63
C SER A 16 5.39 -3.96 -4.14
N TRP A 17 6.05 -4.94 -4.75
CA TRP A 17 6.11 -5.11 -6.19
C TRP A 17 4.95 -5.99 -6.66
N ALA A 18 4.24 -5.57 -7.71
CA ALA A 18 3.11 -6.32 -8.30
C ALA A 18 2.06 -6.82 -7.27
N ALA A 19 1.76 -6.01 -6.25
CA ALA A 19 0.87 -6.35 -5.14
C ALA A 19 1.28 -7.57 -4.30
N GLN A 20 2.48 -8.13 -4.50
CA GLN A 20 2.96 -9.31 -3.79
C GLN A 20 3.51 -8.92 -2.42
N PHE A 21 3.02 -9.59 -1.37
CA PHE A 21 3.43 -9.34 0.01
C PHE A 21 3.19 -10.56 0.91
N PHE A 22 4.04 -10.75 1.92
CA PHE A 22 3.83 -11.75 2.96
C PHE A 22 3.69 -11.08 4.32
N VAL A 23 2.68 -11.49 5.09
CA VAL A 23 2.37 -10.91 6.40
C VAL A 23 1.86 -11.97 7.37
N SER A 24 2.31 -11.87 8.62
CA SER A 24 1.83 -12.73 9.70
C SER A 24 0.38 -12.38 10.06
N ARG A 25 -0.39 -13.39 10.51
CA ARG A 25 -1.72 -13.14 11.11
C ARG A 25 -1.62 -12.18 12.29
N ALA A 26 -0.55 -12.26 13.08
CA ALA A 26 -0.31 -11.40 14.23
C ALA A 26 -0.27 -9.91 13.83
N ARG A 27 0.46 -9.56 12.76
CA ARG A 27 0.51 -8.20 12.20
C ARG A 27 -0.84 -7.73 11.68
N ILE A 28 -1.59 -8.61 11.00
CA ILE A 28 -2.95 -8.27 10.53
C ILE A 28 -3.84 -7.89 11.73
N VAL A 29 -3.91 -8.73 12.77
CA VAL A 29 -4.82 -8.48 13.91
C VAL A 29 -4.32 -7.40 14.86
N ALA A 30 -3.03 -7.07 14.85
CA ALA A 30 -2.45 -6.00 15.66
C ALA A 30 -2.85 -4.60 15.18
N ASN A 31 -3.28 -4.45 13.91
CA ASN A 31 -3.76 -3.18 13.40
C ASN A 31 -5.18 -2.87 13.91
N PRO A 32 -5.48 -1.62 14.27
CA PRO A 32 -6.83 -1.25 14.70
C PRO A 32 -7.83 -1.41 13.56
N ARG A 33 -9.02 -1.93 13.86
CA ARG A 33 -10.10 -2.14 12.88
C ARG A 33 -10.43 -0.87 12.08
N THR A 34 -10.28 0.30 12.68
CA THR A 34 -10.50 1.60 12.04
C THR A 34 -9.61 1.82 10.81
N LYS A 35 -8.39 1.26 10.78
CA LYS A 35 -7.51 1.31 9.61
C LYS A 35 -8.09 0.55 8.43
N TYR A 36 -8.58 -0.67 8.66
CA TYR A 36 -9.24 -1.48 7.63
C TYR A 36 -10.57 -0.89 7.18
N ALA A 37 -11.35 -0.34 8.12
CA ALA A 37 -12.59 0.36 7.80
C ALA A 37 -12.30 1.55 6.86
N ARG A 38 -11.24 2.32 7.13
CA ARG A 38 -10.86 3.45 6.28
C ARG A 38 -10.44 3.03 4.88
N VAL A 39 -9.68 1.94 4.74
CA VAL A 39 -9.32 1.40 3.41
C VAL A 39 -10.58 0.94 2.67
N LYS A 40 -11.50 0.24 3.35
CA LYS A 40 -12.77 -0.20 2.78
C LYS A 40 -13.62 0.97 2.29
N GLU A 41 -13.75 2.03 3.08
CA GLU A 41 -14.49 3.25 2.69
C GLU A 41 -13.93 3.90 1.41
N LEU A 42 -12.62 3.87 1.21
CA LEU A 42 -11.98 4.43 0.01
C LEU A 42 -12.18 3.52 -1.22
N LEU A 43 -12.12 2.19 -1.02
CA LEU A 43 -12.37 1.20 -2.07
C LEU A 43 -13.84 1.19 -2.53
N GLU A 44 -14.76 1.44 -1.62
CA GLU A 44 -16.20 1.48 -1.87
C GLU A 44 -16.72 2.93 -2.03
N ALA A 45 -15.83 3.86 -2.38
CA ALA A 45 -16.21 5.26 -2.55
C ALA A 45 -17.30 5.39 -3.64
N PRO A 46 -18.33 6.24 -3.42
CA PRO A 46 -19.42 6.40 -4.37
C PRO A 46 -18.95 7.09 -5.65
N LEU A 47 -19.76 6.98 -6.71
CA LEU A 47 -19.50 7.69 -7.96
C LEU A 47 -19.39 9.21 -7.75
N GLY A 48 -18.48 9.84 -8.47
CA GLY A 48 -18.18 11.28 -8.32
C GLY A 48 -17.32 11.62 -7.10
N HIS A 49 -16.83 10.62 -6.35
CA HIS A 49 -15.84 10.84 -5.31
C HIS A 49 -14.51 11.30 -5.93
N TRP A 50 -13.76 12.16 -5.23
CA TRP A 50 -12.53 12.78 -5.76
C TRP A 50 -11.44 11.78 -6.18
N LEU A 51 -11.49 10.55 -5.68
CA LEU A 51 -10.59 9.45 -6.07
C LEU A 51 -10.72 9.08 -7.55
N GLU A 52 -11.87 9.28 -8.18
CA GLU A 52 -12.07 8.96 -9.60
C GLU A 52 -11.22 9.84 -10.53
N GLY A 53 -10.96 11.08 -10.11
CA GLY A 53 -10.10 12.02 -10.83
C GLY A 53 -8.64 12.00 -10.37
N GLU A 54 -8.30 11.18 -9.37
CA GLU A 54 -6.93 11.07 -8.88
C GLU A 54 -6.05 10.40 -9.93
N GLY A 55 -4.86 10.96 -10.18
CA GLY A 55 -3.94 10.41 -11.17
C GLY A 55 -4.39 10.59 -12.61
N ALA A 56 -5.37 11.44 -12.91
CA ALA A 56 -5.83 11.69 -14.29
C ALA A 56 -4.72 12.19 -15.25
N SER A 57 -3.62 12.73 -14.71
CA SER A 57 -2.43 13.13 -15.48
C SER A 57 -1.34 12.06 -15.51
N PHE A 58 -1.59 10.87 -14.97
CA PHE A 58 -0.66 9.76 -14.86
C PHE A 58 -1.12 8.64 -15.81
N ASP A 59 -0.20 8.10 -16.61
CA ASP A 59 -0.47 6.96 -17.49
C ASP A 59 0.36 5.77 -17.00
N TRP A 60 -0.33 4.68 -16.64
CA TRP A 60 0.29 3.44 -16.23
C TRP A 60 -0.58 2.27 -16.66
N GLY A 61 -0.22 1.65 -17.79
CA GLY A 61 -0.99 0.57 -18.38
C GLY A 61 -2.32 1.04 -18.99
N GLY A 62 -2.47 2.33 -19.30
CA GLY A 62 -3.67 2.95 -19.87
C GLY A 62 -4.20 4.11 -19.03
N ASP A 63 -5.24 4.76 -19.56
CA ASP A 63 -5.90 5.90 -18.92
C ASP A 63 -6.41 5.55 -17.52
N MET A 64 -6.10 6.40 -16.55
CA MET A 64 -6.61 6.27 -15.18
C MET A 64 -8.10 6.59 -15.15
N GLY A 65 -8.86 5.79 -14.40
CA GLY A 65 -10.31 5.98 -14.26
C GLY A 65 -10.96 4.86 -13.44
N PRO A 66 -12.30 4.77 -13.39
CA PRO A 66 -12.99 3.79 -12.54
C PRO A 66 -12.61 2.33 -12.81
N SER A 67 -12.25 1.97 -14.05
CA SER A 67 -11.78 0.63 -14.42
C SER A 67 -10.27 0.42 -14.22
N ASN A 68 -9.52 1.48 -13.98
CA ASN A 68 -8.07 1.48 -13.76
C ASN A 68 -7.70 2.54 -12.70
N PRO A 69 -8.16 2.38 -11.44
CA PRO A 69 -8.11 3.47 -10.48
C PRO A 69 -6.69 3.67 -9.94
N PHE A 70 -6.20 4.91 -9.98
CA PHE A 70 -4.89 5.28 -9.43
C PHE A 70 -4.73 4.84 -7.97
N PHE A 71 -5.76 5.04 -7.15
CA PHE A 71 -5.76 4.61 -5.76
C PHE A 71 -5.57 3.10 -5.60
N GLY A 72 -6.13 2.28 -6.49
CA GLY A 72 -5.95 0.83 -6.47
C GLY A 72 -4.47 0.46 -6.64
N HIS A 73 -3.81 1.03 -7.66
CA HIS A 73 -2.36 0.85 -7.88
C HIS A 73 -1.51 1.31 -6.70
N ALA A 74 -1.84 2.46 -6.12
CA ALA A 74 -1.13 2.97 -4.94
C ALA A 74 -1.35 2.07 -3.72
N LEU A 75 -2.57 1.57 -3.52
CA LEU A 75 -2.93 0.70 -2.41
C LEU A 75 -2.20 -0.63 -2.47
N GLU A 76 -2.13 -1.25 -3.65
CA GLU A 76 -1.41 -2.50 -3.90
C GLU A 76 0.08 -2.43 -3.56
N ARG A 77 0.69 -1.25 -3.73
CA ARG A 77 2.08 -0.98 -3.35
C ARG A 77 2.25 -0.65 -1.87
N SER A 78 1.16 -0.28 -1.19
CA SER A 78 1.17 0.21 0.20
C SER A 78 0.94 -0.88 1.24
N TRP A 79 0.86 -2.16 0.86
CA TRP A 79 0.67 -3.26 1.81
C TRP A 79 1.65 -3.26 2.98
N PRO A 80 2.97 -3.01 2.79
CA PRO A 80 3.90 -2.92 3.91
C PRO A 80 3.48 -1.88 4.95
N VAL A 81 3.10 -0.66 4.51
CA VAL A 81 2.63 0.42 5.38
C VAL A 81 1.30 0.05 6.07
N ILE A 82 0.39 -0.60 5.33
CA ILE A 82 -0.92 -1.04 5.87
C ILE A 82 -0.75 -2.06 6.98
N PHE A 83 0.24 -2.95 6.89
CA PHE A 83 0.49 -3.98 7.89
C PHE A 83 1.61 -3.64 8.88
N ASN A 84 2.05 -2.37 8.91
CA ASN A 84 3.09 -1.89 9.82
C ASN A 84 4.44 -2.61 9.63
N CYS A 85 4.78 -2.90 8.38
CA CYS A 85 6.10 -3.31 7.94
C CYS A 85 6.80 -2.11 7.32
N THR A 86 7.56 -1.40 8.14
CA THR A 86 8.14 -0.08 7.81
C THR A 86 9.67 -0.10 7.81
N ASP A 87 10.29 -1.27 7.79
CA ASP A 87 11.75 -1.40 7.64
C ASP A 87 12.11 -1.36 6.15
N PRO A 88 12.60 -0.21 5.61
CA PRO A 88 13.01 -0.14 4.21
C PRO A 88 14.26 -0.99 3.95
N GLY A 89 15.04 -1.35 4.97
CA GLY A 89 16.24 -2.18 4.82
C GLY A 89 15.94 -3.61 4.37
N VAL A 90 14.67 -4.03 4.37
CA VAL A 90 14.24 -5.26 3.69
C VAL A 90 14.62 -5.21 2.21
N ALA A 91 14.45 -4.06 1.54
CA ALA A 91 14.80 -3.91 0.13
C ALA A 91 16.32 -4.03 -0.11
N ASP A 92 17.16 -3.56 0.83
CA ASP A 92 18.61 -3.69 0.69
C ASP A 92 19.08 -5.15 0.86
N ARG A 93 18.38 -5.93 1.70
CA ARG A 93 18.66 -7.35 1.93
C ARG A 93 18.13 -8.23 0.81
N CYS A 94 17.06 -7.78 0.16
CA CYS A 94 16.33 -8.49 -0.87
C CYS A 94 16.64 -7.87 -2.21
N GLY A 95 17.68 -8.38 -2.86
CA GLY A 95 17.99 -7.97 -4.23
C GLY A 95 16.78 -8.14 -5.16
N ASP A 96 16.81 -7.43 -6.28
CA ASP A 96 15.79 -7.57 -7.32
C ASP A 96 15.66 -9.05 -7.73
N ASP A 97 14.41 -9.52 -7.86
CA ASP A 97 14.05 -10.90 -8.20
C ASP A 97 14.47 -12.00 -7.19
N VAL A 98 14.84 -11.63 -5.95
CA VAL A 98 15.17 -12.61 -4.90
C VAL A 98 13.94 -12.97 -4.06
N TYR A 99 13.55 -14.25 -4.10
CA TYR A 99 12.58 -14.82 -3.15
C TYR A 99 13.30 -15.52 -2.00
N ASP A 100 13.57 -14.79 -0.92
CA ASP A 100 14.06 -15.35 0.34
C ASP A 100 12.94 -15.33 1.39
N LYS A 101 12.49 -16.52 1.79
CA LYS A 101 11.41 -16.69 2.77
C LYS A 101 11.81 -16.16 4.13
N ASP A 102 13.09 -16.21 4.48
CA ASP A 102 13.62 -15.86 5.79
C ASP A 102 14.06 -14.41 5.88
N ALA A 103 14.57 -13.82 4.79
CA ALA A 103 15.05 -12.43 4.77
C ALA A 103 14.07 -11.42 4.15
N CYS A 104 13.20 -11.84 3.22
CA CYS A 104 12.34 -10.96 2.40
C CYS A 104 10.88 -10.98 2.80
N GLN A 105 10.61 -11.22 4.08
CA GLN A 105 9.28 -11.26 4.64
C GLN A 105 9.15 -10.29 5.80
N CYS A 106 7.95 -9.72 5.95
CA CYS A 106 7.58 -8.97 7.14
C CYS A 106 7.22 -9.94 8.26
N ARG A 107 8.26 -10.45 8.93
CA ARG A 107 8.17 -11.26 10.14
C ARG A 107 8.08 -10.37 11.37
N ASP A 108 7.62 -10.96 12.47
CA ASP A 108 7.42 -10.26 13.73
C ASP A 108 8.74 -9.82 14.37
#